data_AF-A0A1Y5LEK3-F1
#
_entry.id   AF-A0A1Y5LEK3-F1
#
_cell.length_a   1.000
_cell.length_b   1.000
_cell.length_c   1.000
_cell.angle_alpha   90.00
_cell.angle_beta   90.00
_cell.angle_gamma   90.00
#
_symmetry.space_group_name_H-M   'P 1'
#
loop_
_entity.id
_entity.type
_entity.pdbx_description
1 polymer ?
#
loop_
_entity_poly.entity_id
_entity_poly.type
_entity_poly.pdbx_seq_one_letter_code
_entity_poly.pdbx_strand_id
1 'polypeptide(L)'
;MTTTEAPADRSTVNTAADCDANRTANFASRPMTGDEYIESLRDDREIWLHGERVKDVTTHPAFRNPIRMTARLYDAMHTGEHVDALTTPTDTGNGGVTMPFFKAPKSSDDLLKDRDAIATWARMTYGWMGRSPDYK
;
A
#
# COMPACT_ATOMS: atom_id res chain seq x y z
N MET A 1 34.41 -11.35 -22.38
CA MET A 1 32.98 -11.12 -22.69
C MET A 1 32.25 -10.97 -21.36
N THR A 2 32.17 -9.74 -20.87
CA THR A 2 31.42 -9.41 -19.65
C THR A 2 30.02 -9.02 -20.11
N THR A 3 29.05 -9.90 -19.91
CA THR A 3 27.65 -9.62 -20.21
C THR A 3 27.16 -8.60 -19.20
N THR A 4 27.04 -7.34 -19.61
CA THR A 4 26.38 -6.31 -18.82
C THR A 4 24.89 -6.61 -18.83
N GLU A 5 24.37 -7.11 -17.71
CA GLU A 5 22.94 -7.27 -17.46
C GLU A 5 22.27 -5.89 -17.53
N ALA A 6 21.21 -5.77 -18.34
CA ALA A 6 20.47 -4.52 -18.46
C ALA A 6 19.89 -4.12 -17.10
N PRO A 7 19.93 -2.84 -16.70
CA PRO A 7 19.36 -2.41 -15.43
C PRO A 7 17.86 -2.71 -15.45
N ALA A 8 17.38 -3.46 -14.46
CA ALA A 8 15.97 -3.79 -14.29
C ALA A 8 15.12 -2.50 -14.36
N ASP A 9 14.07 -2.52 -15.18
CA ASP A 9 13.16 -1.39 -15.29
C ASP A 9 12.44 -1.20 -13.95
N ARG A 10 12.91 -0.24 -13.16
CA ARG A 10 12.33 0.13 -11.85
C ARG A 10 10.87 0.55 -11.95
N SER A 11 10.34 0.83 -13.15
CA SER A 11 8.93 1.06 -13.42
C SER A 11 8.08 -0.22 -13.43
N THR A 12 8.68 -1.40 -13.41
CA THR A 12 7.98 -2.70 -13.45
C THR A 12 8.13 -3.54 -12.19
N VAL A 13 9.00 -3.15 -11.25
CA VAL A 13 9.30 -3.95 -10.06
C VAL A 13 8.39 -3.58 -8.90
N ASN A 14 7.40 -4.43 -8.61
CA ASN A 14 6.80 -4.50 -7.28
C ASN A 14 7.73 -5.34 -6.40
N THR A 15 8.47 -4.69 -5.49
CA THR A 15 9.42 -5.34 -4.56
C THR A 15 8.77 -6.37 -3.64
N ALA A 16 7.46 -6.31 -3.44
CA ALA A 16 6.73 -7.25 -2.59
C ALA A 16 6.00 -8.34 -3.39
N ALA A 17 6.03 -8.32 -4.73
CA ALA A 17 5.29 -9.29 -5.57
C ALA A 17 5.54 -10.75 -5.14
N ASP A 18 6.79 -11.07 -4.77
CA ASP A 18 7.20 -12.41 -4.37
C ASP A 18 7.14 -12.66 -2.85
N CYS A 19 6.44 -11.82 -2.07
CA CYS A 19 6.26 -12.09 -0.64
C CYS A 19 5.18 -13.15 -0.39
N ASP A 20 5.27 -13.87 0.73
CA ASP A 20 4.26 -14.88 1.10
C ASP A 20 2.86 -14.28 1.26
N ALA A 21 2.76 -13.00 1.63
CA ALA A 21 1.49 -12.30 1.73
C ALA A 21 0.77 -12.20 0.36
N ASN A 22 1.51 -12.11 -0.75
CA ASN A 22 0.93 -12.05 -2.10
C ASN A 22 0.63 -13.44 -2.69
N ARG A 23 1.18 -14.52 -2.11
CA ARG A 23 0.94 -15.91 -2.55
C ARG A 23 -0.25 -16.58 -1.87
N THR A 24 -0.76 -16.03 -0.78
CA THR A 24 -1.80 -16.66 0.03
C THR A 24 -3.19 -16.18 -0.40
N ALA A 25 -4.08 -17.09 -0.78
CA ALA A 25 -5.50 -16.78 -1.02
C ALA A 25 -6.14 -16.36 0.31
N ASN A 26 -6.45 -15.08 0.49
CA ASN A 26 -6.85 -14.53 1.78
C ASN A 26 -8.34 -14.68 2.06
N PHE A 27 -8.64 -15.16 3.27
CA PHE A 27 -9.92 -15.00 3.96
C PHE A 27 -9.71 -14.02 5.13
N ALA A 28 -9.10 -12.84 4.95
CA ALA A 28 -8.18 -12.39 6.00
C ALA A 28 -8.59 -11.21 6.90
N SER A 29 -8.39 -11.51 8.18
CA SER A 29 -7.94 -10.75 9.35
C SER A 29 -6.71 -9.81 9.15
N ARG A 30 -6.47 -9.27 7.96
CA ARG A 30 -5.39 -8.29 7.71
C ARG A 30 -5.77 -7.30 6.60
N PRO A 31 -5.06 -6.17 6.43
CA PRO A 31 -5.29 -5.27 5.31
C PRO A 31 -4.90 -5.91 3.97
N MET A 32 -5.33 -5.28 2.87
CA MET A 32 -4.88 -5.66 1.52
C MET A 32 -3.35 -5.62 1.42
N THR A 33 -2.77 -6.48 0.59
CA THR A 33 -1.42 -6.29 0.06
C THR A 33 -1.44 -5.29 -1.10
N GLY A 34 -0.26 -4.89 -1.60
CA GLY A 34 -0.15 -4.03 -2.77
C GLY A 34 -0.76 -4.65 -4.04
N ASP A 35 -0.59 -5.96 -4.24
CA ASP A 35 -1.18 -6.66 -5.39
C ASP A 35 -2.70 -6.77 -5.26
N GLU A 36 -3.22 -7.05 -4.06
CA GLU A 36 -4.67 -7.04 -3.78
C GLU A 36 -5.27 -5.64 -3.97
N TYR A 37 -4.56 -4.60 -3.54
CA TYR A 37 -4.97 -3.22 -3.77
C TYR A 37 -5.04 -2.91 -5.27
N ILE A 38 -4.01 -3.26 -6.05
CA ILE A 38 -4.00 -3.02 -7.51
C ILE A 38 -5.15 -3.77 -8.17
N GLU A 39 -5.38 -5.04 -7.83
CA GLU A 39 -6.48 -5.82 -8.38
C GLU A 39 -7.84 -5.23 -8.00
N SER A 40 -8.00 -4.71 -6.77
CA SER A 40 -9.23 -4.02 -6.35
C SER A 40 -9.58 -2.77 -7.17
N LEU A 41 -8.61 -2.21 -7.91
CA LEU A 41 -8.85 -1.07 -8.80
C LEU A 41 -9.32 -1.47 -10.21
N ARG A 42 -9.28 -2.76 -10.56
CA ARG A 42 -9.76 -3.31 -11.84
C ARG A 42 -11.25 -3.62 -11.76
N ASP A 43 -12.03 -2.58 -11.52
CA ASP A 43 -13.48 -2.63 -11.49
C ASP A 43 -14.08 -1.75 -12.60
N ASP A 44 -15.41 -1.62 -12.62
CA ASP A 44 -16.13 -0.84 -13.63
C ASP A 44 -16.13 0.68 -13.36
N ARG A 45 -15.21 1.21 -12.56
CA ARG A 45 -15.14 2.66 -12.25
C ARG A 45 -15.09 3.51 -13.51
N GLU A 46 -15.76 4.65 -13.45
CA GLU A 46 -15.84 5.58 -14.57
C GLU A 46 -14.93 6.78 -14.34
N ILE A 47 -13.81 6.81 -15.06
CA ILE A 47 -12.80 7.87 -14.98
C ILE A 47 -12.58 8.44 -16.38
N TRP A 48 -12.61 9.77 -16.46
CA TRP A 48 -12.41 10.52 -17.70
C TRP A 48 -11.16 11.38 -17.59
N LEU A 49 -10.31 11.33 -18.61
CA LEU A 49 -9.11 12.15 -18.71
C LEU A 49 -8.89 12.55 -20.18
N HIS A 50 -8.63 13.84 -20.43
CA HIS A 50 -8.42 14.38 -21.79
C HIS A 50 -9.53 14.03 -22.79
N GLY A 51 -10.79 13.93 -22.34
CA GLY A 51 -11.94 13.62 -23.19
C GLY A 51 -12.15 12.13 -23.48
N GLU A 52 -11.30 11.26 -22.95
CA GLU A 52 -11.41 9.81 -23.12
C GLU A 52 -11.72 9.11 -21.80
N ARG A 53 -12.48 8.01 -21.88
CA ARG A 53 -12.72 7.13 -20.74
C ARG A 53 -11.51 6.23 -20.53
N VAL A 54 -10.96 6.26 -19.32
CA VAL A 54 -9.89 5.36 -18.88
C VAL A 54 -10.48 3.98 -18.63
N LYS A 55 -10.05 2.98 -19.41
CA LYS A 55 -10.55 1.60 -19.31
C LYS A 55 -9.97 0.83 -18.12
N ASP A 56 -8.70 1.07 -17.81
CA ASP A 56 -8.00 0.43 -16.70
C ASP A 56 -7.00 1.43 -16.10
N VAL A 57 -7.27 1.87 -14.88
CA VAL A 57 -6.42 2.83 -14.17
C VAL A 57 -5.07 2.24 -13.79
N THR A 58 -4.98 0.92 -13.58
CA THR A 58 -3.77 0.27 -13.08
C THR A 58 -2.64 0.29 -14.12
N THR A 59 -3.01 0.35 -15.40
CA THR A 59 -2.08 0.36 -16.54
C THR A 59 -1.98 1.73 -17.21
N HIS A 60 -2.97 2.61 -17.06
CA HIS A 60 -3.00 3.92 -17.70
C HIS A 60 -1.79 4.80 -17.30
N PRO A 61 -1.07 5.42 -18.25
CA PRO A 61 0.17 6.17 -17.98
C PRO A 61 0.06 7.27 -16.92
N ALA A 62 -1.11 7.92 -16.82
CA ALA A 62 -1.35 8.98 -15.84
C ALA A 62 -1.46 8.47 -14.38
N PHE A 63 -1.79 7.19 -14.17
CA PHE A 63 -2.15 6.67 -12.84
C PHE A 63 -1.28 5.50 -12.37
N ARG A 64 -0.69 4.73 -13.28
CA ARG A 64 0.05 3.51 -12.97
C ARG A 64 1.15 3.69 -11.91
N ASN A 65 1.88 4.80 -11.94
CA ASN A 65 2.98 5.05 -11.00
C ASN A 65 2.49 5.50 -9.62
N PRO A 66 1.56 6.48 -9.50
CA PRO A 66 0.90 6.76 -8.23
C PRO A 66 0.25 5.54 -7.58
N ILE A 67 -0.44 4.69 -8.36
CA ILE A 67 -1.05 3.45 -7.86
C ILE A 67 0.01 2.50 -7.28
N ARG A 68 1.14 2.30 -7.98
CA ARG A 68 2.24 1.48 -7.47
C ARG A 68 2.88 2.06 -6.21
N MET A 69 2.93 3.39 -6.08
CA MET A 69 3.39 4.02 -4.84
C MET A 69 2.45 3.75 -3.67
N THR A 70 1.13 3.81 -3.90
CA THR A 70 0.15 3.41 -2.88
C THR A 70 0.24 1.92 -2.55
N ALA A 71 0.44 1.06 -3.55
CA ALA A 71 0.63 -0.38 -3.34
C ALA A 71 1.80 -0.68 -2.40
N ARG A 72 2.92 0.05 -2.53
CA ARG A 72 4.07 -0.06 -1.60
C ARG A 72 3.71 0.24 -0.15
N LEU A 73 2.78 1.17 0.10
CA LEU A 73 2.30 1.48 1.45
C LEU A 73 1.55 0.30 2.06
N TYR A 74 0.73 -0.38 1.25
CA TYR A 74 0.06 -1.62 1.66
C TYR A 74 1.06 -2.73 1.95
N ASP A 75 2.04 -2.95 1.07
CA ASP A 75 3.06 -3.98 1.24
C ASP A 75 3.91 -3.81 2.51
N ALA A 76 4.16 -2.56 2.92
CA ALA A 76 4.93 -2.26 4.13
C ALA A 76 4.23 -2.66 5.43
N MET A 77 2.93 -2.97 5.41
CA MET A 77 2.23 -3.57 6.54
C MET A 77 2.46 -5.07 6.68
N HIS A 78 3.01 -5.74 5.66
CA HIS A 78 3.14 -7.20 5.63
C HIS A 78 4.59 -7.68 5.70
N THR A 79 5.54 -6.90 5.18
CA THR A 79 6.96 -7.30 5.13
C THR A 79 7.92 -6.13 5.32
N GLY A 80 9.17 -6.46 5.69
CA GLY A 80 10.26 -5.49 5.80
C GLY A 80 10.34 -4.82 7.17
N GLU A 81 11.11 -3.73 7.23
CA GLU A 81 11.48 -3.05 8.48
C GLU A 81 10.35 -2.20 9.09
N HIS A 82 9.26 -1.96 8.36
CA HIS A 82 8.19 -1.06 8.79
C HIS A 82 6.99 -1.76 9.43
N VAL A 83 6.93 -3.11 9.39
CA VAL A 83 5.76 -3.88 9.86
C VAL A 83 5.38 -3.54 11.29
N ASP A 84 6.36 -3.50 12.20
CA ASP A 84 6.11 -3.21 13.63
C ASP A 84 5.58 -1.79 13.86
N ALA A 85 6.02 -0.82 13.05
CA ALA A 85 5.55 0.56 13.13
C ALA A 85 4.18 0.76 12.45
N LEU A 86 3.86 -0.08 11.46
CA LEU A 86 2.68 0.04 10.61
C LEU A 86 1.57 -0.95 10.95
N THR A 87 1.70 -1.76 12.01
CA THR A 87 0.66 -2.71 12.40
C THR A 87 0.37 -2.69 13.90
N THR A 88 -0.90 -2.93 14.24
CA THR A 88 -1.41 -3.13 15.59
C THR A 88 -2.58 -4.10 15.53
N PRO A 89 -2.89 -4.85 16.62
CA PRO A 89 -4.10 -5.65 16.67
C PRO A 89 -5.35 -4.80 16.50
N THR A 90 -6.27 -5.29 15.68
CA THR A 90 -7.65 -4.77 15.57
C THR A 90 -8.39 -4.86 16.90
N ASP A 91 -9.43 -4.04 17.07
CA ASP A 91 -10.31 -4.05 18.24
C ASP A 91 -11.68 -4.69 17.96
N THR A 92 -11.82 -5.39 16.83
CA THR A 92 -13.08 -6.00 16.37
C THR A 92 -13.28 -7.44 16.85
N GLY A 93 -12.26 -8.04 17.47
CA GLY A 93 -12.29 -9.45 17.91
C GLY A 93 -12.03 -10.46 16.78
N ASN A 94 -11.68 -10.03 15.57
CA ASN A 94 -11.39 -10.93 14.44
C ASN A 94 -9.98 -11.55 14.49
N GLY A 95 -9.18 -11.25 15.51
CA GLY A 95 -7.80 -11.74 15.66
C GLY A 95 -6.80 -11.15 14.67
N GLY A 96 -7.18 -10.09 13.98
CA GLY A 96 -6.41 -9.49 12.89
C GLY A 96 -5.59 -8.28 13.26
N VAL A 97 -4.85 -7.76 12.28
CA VAL A 97 -4.02 -6.56 12.39
C VAL A 97 -4.50 -5.45 11.45
N THR A 98 -4.15 -4.20 11.76
CA THR A 98 -4.37 -3.01 10.93
C THR A 98 -3.32 -1.96 11.25
N MET A 99 -3.20 -0.90 10.44
CA MET A 99 -2.36 0.25 10.79
C MET A 99 -2.89 0.96 12.06
N PRO A 100 -2.01 1.42 12.98
CA PRO A 100 -2.41 2.10 14.22
C PRO A 100 -3.51 3.15 14.02
N PHE A 101 -3.35 4.03 13.03
CA PHE A 101 -4.25 5.16 12.81
C PHE A 101 -5.68 4.80 12.30
N PHE A 102 -5.88 3.55 11.88
CA PHE A 102 -7.19 3.01 11.51
C PHE A 102 -8.00 2.56 12.73
N LYS A 103 -7.33 2.38 13.88
CA LYS A 103 -7.94 2.05 15.17
C LYS A 103 -8.12 3.32 16.00
N ALA A 104 -9.20 3.40 16.78
CA ALA A 104 -9.41 4.56 17.66
C ALA A 104 -8.39 4.54 18.82
N PRO A 105 -7.58 5.60 19.02
CA PRO A 105 -6.63 5.67 20.13
C PRO A 105 -7.36 5.82 21.46
N LYS A 106 -6.90 5.12 22.50
CA LYS A 106 -7.49 5.16 23.85
C LYS A 106 -6.53 5.71 24.90
N SER A 107 -5.34 6.14 24.48
CA SER A 107 -4.28 6.66 25.35
C SER A 107 -3.36 7.62 24.57
N SER A 108 -2.54 8.38 25.30
CA SER A 108 -1.45 9.15 24.72
C SER A 108 -0.46 8.28 23.95
N ASP A 109 -0.20 7.08 24.45
CA ASP A 109 0.74 6.15 23.84
C ASP A 109 0.21 5.63 22.49
N ASP A 110 -1.11 5.45 22.37
CA ASP A 110 -1.72 5.13 21.08
C ASP A 110 -1.58 6.30 20.10
N LEU A 111 -1.75 7.55 20.55
CA LEU A 111 -1.54 8.73 19.70
C LEU A 111 -0.08 8.86 19.23
N LEU A 112 0.89 8.48 20.07
CA LEU A 112 2.31 8.43 19.67
C LEU A 112 2.53 7.38 18.57
N LYS A 113 1.94 6.19 18.71
CA LYS A 113 1.99 5.14 17.68
C LYS A 113 1.33 5.58 16.38
N ASP A 114 0.18 6.24 16.46
CA ASP A 114 -0.52 6.79 15.30
C ASP A 114 0.36 7.78 14.54
N ARG A 115 0.95 8.75 15.25
CA ARG A 115 1.89 9.72 14.66
C ARG A 115 3.06 9.03 13.98
N ASP A 116 3.66 8.03 14.63
CA ASP A 116 4.85 7.36 14.11
C ASP A 116 4.51 6.49 12.88
N ALA A 117 3.33 5.86 12.85
CA ALA A 117 2.81 5.15 11.68
C ALA A 117 2.54 6.09 10.49
N ILE A 118 1.87 7.23 10.73
CA ILE A 118 1.64 8.27 9.70
C ILE A 118 2.97 8.78 9.15
N ALA A 119 3.93 9.10 10.03
CA ALA A 119 5.24 9.57 9.63
C ALA A 119 6.01 8.53 8.81
N THR A 120 5.84 7.24 9.10
CA THR A 120 6.45 6.15 8.34
C THR A 120 5.95 6.14 6.89
N TRP A 121 4.62 6.13 6.68
CA TRP A 121 4.05 6.22 5.33
C TRP A 121 4.39 7.52 4.61
N ALA A 122 4.39 8.66 5.32
CA ALA A 122 4.79 9.93 4.75
C ALA A 122 6.24 9.88 4.22
N ARG A 123 7.18 9.26 4.96
CA ARG A 123 8.57 9.12 4.51
C ARG A 123 8.73 8.25 3.27
N MET A 124 7.94 7.18 3.14
CA MET A 124 7.96 6.31 1.96
C MET A 124 7.58 7.03 0.66
N THR A 125 6.78 8.11 0.77
CA THR A 125 6.39 8.96 -0.36
C THR A 125 7.10 10.32 -0.35
N TYR A 126 8.10 10.47 0.52
CA TYR A 126 8.82 11.73 0.79
C TYR A 126 7.90 12.93 1.08
N GLY A 127 6.72 12.69 1.66
CA GLY A 127 5.74 13.70 2.03
C GLY A 127 4.92 14.26 0.86
N TRP A 128 5.07 13.72 -0.36
CA TRP A 128 4.38 14.26 -1.54
C TRP A 128 2.95 13.74 -1.71
N MET A 129 2.64 12.56 -1.18
CA MET A 129 1.30 11.98 -1.28
C MET A 129 0.45 12.37 -0.06
N GLY A 130 -0.10 13.59 -0.06
CA GLY A 130 -0.93 14.11 1.04
C GLY A 130 -2.35 13.50 1.15
N ARG A 131 -2.67 12.52 0.31
CA ARG A 131 -3.94 11.76 0.28
C ARG A 131 -3.66 10.26 0.19
N SER A 132 -2.68 9.80 0.95
CA SER A 132 -2.47 8.37 1.21
C SER A 132 -3.65 7.79 2.01
N PRO A 133 -3.82 6.45 2.05
CA PRO A 133 -5.02 5.82 2.61
C PRO A 133 -5.27 6.08 4.11
N ASP A 134 -4.29 6.58 4.85
CA ASP A 134 -4.39 6.92 6.27
C ASP A 134 -5.11 8.25 6.52
N TYR A 135 -5.23 9.10 5.51
CA TYR A 135 -5.88 10.41 5.63
C TYR A 135 -7.39 10.28 5.89
N LYS A 136 -7.90 11.06 6.87
CA LYS A 136 -9.31 11.16 7.24
C LYS A 136 -9.94 12.44 6.69
#